data_AF-A0A7V1ZI91-F1
#
_entry.id   AF-A0A7V1ZI91-F1
#
_cell.length_a   1.000
_cell.length_b   1.000
_cell.length_c   1.000
_cell.angle_alpha   90.00
_cell.angle_beta   90.00
_cell.angle_gamma   90.00
#
_symmetry.space_group_name_H-M   'P 1'
#
loop_
_entity.id
_entity.type
_entity.pdbx_description
1 polymer ?
#
loop_
_entity_poly.entity_id
_entity_poly.type
_entity_poly.pdbx_seq_one_letter_code
_entity_poly.pdbx_strand_id
1 'polypeptide(L)'
;MRGKILALSVLVAAAAHAQYFGKNKVRYDTFSWQEFATPHFRISFYDRVEPQLGKVASFAESAYDELARKLNFQIPEPIPLIAYATHAEFEQTNVIIEGIPEGVGAFAVPARNRMVLPVDLPDAELQKLIQHELVHIFQYEILFQGKLGKALT
;
A
#
# COMPACT_ATOMS: atom_id res chain seq x y z
N MET A 1 -2.49 -1.72 -71.64
CA MET A 1 -3.70 -2.19 -70.94
C MET A 1 -3.39 -2.26 -69.44
N ARG A 2 -4.33 -1.80 -68.61
CA ARG A 2 -4.15 -1.38 -67.21
C ARG A 2 -3.82 -2.56 -66.27
N GLY A 3 -2.73 -2.45 -65.53
CA GLY A 3 -2.44 -3.32 -64.38
C GLY A 3 -3.36 -2.97 -63.21
N LYS A 4 -4.13 -3.94 -62.72
CA LYS A 4 -4.91 -3.80 -61.49
C LYS A 4 -3.99 -4.15 -60.32
N ILE A 5 -3.59 -3.16 -59.53
CA ILE A 5 -2.97 -3.39 -58.22
C ILE A 5 -4.12 -3.46 -57.20
N LEU A 6 -4.33 -4.64 -56.63
CA LEU A 6 -5.24 -4.84 -55.52
C LEU A 6 -4.49 -4.47 -54.23
N ALA A 7 -4.84 -3.33 -53.63
CA ALA A 7 -4.28 -2.93 -52.34
C ALA A 7 -5.03 -3.67 -51.22
N LEU A 8 -4.32 -4.57 -50.53
CA LEU A 8 -4.81 -5.23 -49.32
C LEU A 8 -4.56 -4.31 -48.12
N SER A 9 -5.60 -3.70 -47.59
CA SER A 9 -5.55 -2.89 -46.37
C SER A 9 -5.48 -3.80 -45.13
N VAL A 10 -4.32 -3.86 -44.48
CA VAL A 10 -4.15 -4.46 -43.15
C VAL A 10 -4.65 -3.45 -42.11
N LEU A 11 -5.77 -3.76 -41.47
CA LEU A 11 -6.25 -3.05 -40.28
C LEU A 11 -5.46 -3.57 -39.07
N VAL A 12 -4.48 -2.78 -38.61
CA VAL A 12 -3.87 -2.98 -37.30
C VAL A 12 -4.87 -2.47 -36.27
N ALA A 13 -5.53 -3.38 -35.56
CA ALA A 13 -6.27 -3.03 -34.36
C ALA A 13 -5.25 -2.60 -33.29
N ALA A 14 -5.08 -1.28 -33.14
CA ALA A 14 -4.36 -0.74 -31.99
C ALA A 14 -5.10 -1.23 -30.73
N ALA A 15 -4.39 -1.95 -29.86
CA ALA A 15 -4.92 -2.33 -28.56
C ALA A 15 -5.40 -1.03 -27.86
N ALA A 16 -6.70 -0.93 -27.64
CA ALA A 16 -7.27 0.14 -26.85
C ALA A 16 -6.74 -0.03 -25.42
N HIS A 17 -5.64 0.64 -25.10
CA HIS A 17 -5.31 0.91 -23.73
C HIS A 17 -6.51 1.66 -23.15
N ALA A 18 -7.16 1.07 -22.16
CA ALA A 18 -8.14 1.77 -21.34
C ALA A 18 -7.41 2.94 -20.67
N GLN A 19 -7.33 4.08 -21.36
CA GLN A 19 -6.84 5.31 -20.78
C GLN A 19 -7.92 5.77 -19.82
N TYR A 20 -7.77 5.39 -18.55
CA TYR A 20 -8.39 6.06 -17.41
C TYR A 20 -7.91 7.52 -17.41
N PHE A 21 -8.51 8.36 -18.26
CA PHE A 21 -8.35 9.81 -18.20
C PHE A 21 -9.26 10.35 -17.11
N GLY A 22 -8.75 11.26 -16.28
CA GLY A 22 -9.58 12.34 -15.74
C GLY A 22 -9.80 12.45 -14.23
N LYS A 23 -8.98 11.83 -13.38
CA LYS A 23 -8.91 12.26 -11.97
C LYS A 23 -7.46 12.50 -11.57
N ASN A 24 -7.04 13.76 -11.59
CA ASN A 24 -5.82 14.15 -10.89
C ASN A 24 -6.01 13.84 -9.40
N LYS A 25 -5.03 13.20 -8.77
CA LYS A 25 -5.04 12.97 -7.33
C LYS A 25 -5.00 14.32 -6.63
N VAL A 26 -6.13 14.76 -6.08
CA VAL A 26 -6.24 16.06 -5.43
C VAL A 26 -5.61 15.93 -4.05
N ARG A 27 -4.61 16.77 -3.76
CA ARG A 27 -4.02 16.91 -2.43
C ARG A 27 -4.34 18.30 -1.92
N TYR A 28 -5.09 18.38 -0.84
CA TYR A 28 -5.48 19.64 -0.22
C TYR A 28 -4.93 19.75 1.21
N ASP A 29 -4.62 18.62 1.85
CA ASP A 29 -4.02 18.61 3.18
C ASP A 29 -2.49 18.68 3.15
N THR A 30 -1.93 19.30 4.19
CA THR A 30 -0.50 19.25 4.50
C THR A 30 -0.34 18.52 5.83
N PHE A 31 0.44 17.44 5.84
CA PHE A 31 0.66 16.60 7.01
C PHE A 31 2.01 16.92 7.66
N SER A 32 2.00 17.26 8.94
CA SER A 32 3.21 17.40 9.76
C SER A 32 3.60 16.03 10.32
N TRP A 33 4.37 15.28 9.54
CA TRP A 33 4.72 13.90 9.88
C TRP A 33 5.66 13.81 11.08
N GLN A 34 5.35 12.86 11.96
CA GLN A 34 6.11 12.42 13.11
C GLN A 34 6.34 10.90 13.00
N GLU A 35 7.31 10.36 13.76
CA GLU A 35 7.59 8.92 13.80
C GLU A 35 7.47 8.39 15.23
N PHE A 36 6.84 7.22 15.37
CA PHE A 36 6.78 6.45 16.60
C PHE A 36 7.33 5.05 16.36
N ALA A 37 8.33 4.64 17.13
CA ALA A 37 9.00 3.36 16.97
C ALA A 37 8.52 2.34 18.01
N THR A 38 8.36 1.11 17.56
CA THR A 38 8.12 -0.09 18.37
C THR A 38 9.20 -1.14 18.05
N PRO A 39 9.23 -2.30 18.72
CA PRO A 39 10.20 -3.36 18.38
C PRO A 39 10.19 -3.76 16.91
N HIS A 40 9.00 -3.87 16.28
CA HIS A 40 8.86 -4.37 14.92
C HIS A 40 8.36 -3.34 13.90
N PHE A 41 8.03 -2.11 14.31
CA PHE A 41 7.49 -1.10 13.40
C PHE A 41 8.12 0.29 13.57
N ARG A 42 8.11 1.04 12.47
CA ARG A 42 8.27 2.50 12.45
C ARG A 42 6.99 3.12 11.92
N ILE A 43 6.22 3.74 12.81
CA ILE A 43 4.91 4.30 12.50
C ILE A 43 5.05 5.79 12.18
N SER A 44 4.84 6.17 10.92
CA SER A 44 4.70 7.57 10.52
C SER A 44 3.25 8.04 10.70
N PHE A 45 3.05 9.13 11.42
CA PHE A 45 1.73 9.66 11.78
C PHE A 45 1.76 11.20 11.87
N TYR A 46 0.63 11.84 12.13
CA TYR A 46 0.51 13.28 12.41
C TYR A 46 -0.53 13.50 13.51
N ASP A 47 -0.67 14.72 14.03
CA ASP A 47 -1.41 15.04 15.26
C ASP A 47 -2.83 14.45 15.33
N ARG A 48 -3.55 14.36 14.19
CA ARG A 48 -4.91 13.79 14.17
C ARG A 48 -4.95 12.27 14.41
N VAL A 49 -3.84 11.57 14.18
CA VAL A 49 -3.69 10.13 14.41
C VAL A 49 -3.26 9.84 15.84
N GLU A 50 -2.64 10.79 16.54
CA GLU A 50 -2.07 10.61 17.88
C GLU A 50 -3.02 9.94 18.89
N PRO A 51 -4.33 10.28 18.97
CA PRO A 51 -5.27 9.60 19.88
C PRO A 51 -5.44 8.10 19.61
N GLN A 52 -5.14 7.64 18.39
CA GLN A 52 -5.25 6.25 17.98
C GLN A 52 -3.89 5.51 17.97
N LEU A 53 -2.78 6.24 18.11
CA LEU A 53 -1.43 5.72 17.90
C LEU A 53 -1.10 4.51 18.79
N GLY A 54 -1.44 4.60 20.08
CA GLY A 54 -1.20 3.49 21.02
C GLY A 54 -1.95 2.21 20.66
N LYS A 55 -3.20 2.35 20.19
CA LYS A 55 -4.02 1.22 19.72
C LYS A 55 -3.46 0.61 18.44
N VAL A 56 -3.10 1.43 17.46
CA VAL A 56 -2.49 0.99 16.20
C VAL A 56 -1.20 0.23 16.46
N ALA A 57 -0.31 0.77 17.30
CA ALA A 57 0.93 0.13 17.69
C ALA A 57 0.68 -1.23 18.38
N SER A 58 -0.27 -1.27 19.32
CA SER A 58 -0.63 -2.51 20.03
C SER A 58 -1.18 -3.59 19.09
N PHE A 59 -2.05 -3.22 18.15
CA PHE A 59 -2.60 -4.16 17.17
C PHE A 59 -1.54 -4.67 16.21
N ALA A 60 -0.65 -3.79 15.73
CA ALA A 60 0.44 -4.15 14.83
C ALA A 60 1.41 -5.14 15.48
N GLU A 61 1.88 -4.84 16.71
CA GLU A 61 2.77 -5.73 17.47
C GLU A 61 2.12 -7.08 17.79
N SER A 62 0.84 -7.07 18.22
CA SER A 62 0.11 -8.32 18.51
C SER A 62 -0.04 -9.20 17.26
N ALA A 63 -0.35 -8.60 16.12
CA ALA A 63 -0.47 -9.32 14.85
C ALA A 63 0.89 -9.84 14.37
N TYR A 64 1.97 -9.06 14.55
CA TYR A 64 3.32 -9.49 14.23
C TYR A 64 3.73 -10.72 15.04
N ASP A 65 3.56 -10.67 16.36
CA ASP A 65 3.87 -11.77 17.26
C ASP A 65 3.11 -13.06 16.88
N GLU A 66 1.83 -12.93 16.53
CA GLU A 66 1.02 -14.05 16.08
C GLU A 66 1.55 -14.66 14.77
N LEU A 67 1.79 -13.82 13.76
CA LEU A 67 2.23 -14.26 12.43
C LEU A 67 3.65 -14.82 12.46
N ALA A 68 4.57 -14.17 13.18
CA ALA A 68 5.95 -14.62 13.32
C ALA A 68 6.02 -16.03 13.92
N ARG A 69 5.21 -16.31 14.95
CA ARG A 69 5.09 -17.66 15.53
C ARG A 69 4.46 -18.65 14.55
N LYS A 70 3.35 -18.29 13.91
CA LYS A 70 2.62 -19.19 13.00
C LYS A 70 3.44 -19.58 11.77
N LEU A 71 4.21 -18.63 11.24
CA LEU A 71 5.02 -18.80 10.04
C LEU A 71 6.45 -19.28 10.36
N ASN A 72 6.82 -19.31 11.64
CA ASN A 72 8.18 -19.57 12.10
C ASN A 72 9.22 -18.73 11.35
N PHE A 73 8.93 -17.43 11.21
CA PHE A 73 9.72 -16.47 10.45
C PHE A 73 9.75 -15.14 11.18
N GLN A 74 10.91 -14.49 11.21
CA GLN A 74 11.06 -13.14 11.76
C GLN A 74 11.54 -12.20 10.66
N ILE A 75 10.93 -11.03 10.59
CA ILE A 75 11.35 -9.97 9.67
C ILE A 75 12.54 -9.24 10.32
N PRO A 76 13.69 -9.15 9.66
CA PRO A 76 14.91 -8.61 10.29
C PRO A 76 14.84 -7.13 10.63
N GLU A 77 14.13 -6.34 9.82
CA GLU A 77 14.08 -4.88 9.92
C GLU A 77 12.68 -4.40 10.35
N PRO A 78 12.58 -3.33 11.14
CA PRO A 78 11.29 -2.74 11.49
C PRO A 78 10.47 -2.33 10.26
N ILE A 79 9.21 -2.71 10.24
CA ILE A 79 8.27 -2.50 9.15
C ILE A 79 7.77 -1.06 9.17
N PRO A 80 7.94 -0.29 8.07
CA PRO A 80 7.32 1.03 7.97
C PRO A 80 5.79 0.93 7.90
N LEU A 81 5.09 1.67 8.76
CA LEU A 81 3.64 1.80 8.77
C LEU A 81 3.29 3.28 8.64
N ILE A 82 2.53 3.67 7.63
CA ILE A 82 2.00 5.03 7.51
C ILE A 82 0.53 5.02 7.90
N ALA A 83 0.19 5.78 8.93
CA ALA A 83 -1.18 5.90 9.45
C ALA A 83 -1.79 7.25 9.04
N TYR A 84 -3.00 7.18 8.47
CA TYR A 84 -3.84 8.35 8.18
C TYR A 84 -5.05 8.37 9.12
N ALA A 85 -5.47 9.56 9.55
CA ALA A 85 -6.55 9.66 10.53
C ALA A 85 -7.90 9.25 9.93
N THR A 86 -8.08 9.42 8.62
CA THR A 86 -9.32 9.07 7.90
C THR A 86 -9.06 8.42 6.54
N HIS A 87 -10.05 7.68 6.02
CA HIS A 87 -9.99 7.12 4.68
C HIS A 87 -9.78 8.19 3.59
N ALA A 88 -10.42 9.35 3.71
CA ALA A 88 -10.27 10.46 2.77
C ALA A 88 -8.85 11.05 2.74
N GLU A 89 -8.16 11.09 3.89
CA GLU A 89 -6.75 11.50 3.94
C GLU A 89 -5.82 10.41 3.38
N PHE A 90 -6.15 9.13 3.61
CA PHE A 90 -5.44 8.00 3.01
C PHE A 90 -5.48 8.03 1.48
N GLU A 91 -6.63 8.39 0.88
CA GLU A 91 -6.76 8.56 -0.57
C GLU A 91 -5.82 9.63 -1.15
N GLN A 92 -5.34 10.58 -0.33
CA GLN A 92 -4.37 11.60 -0.74
C GLN A 92 -2.90 11.12 -0.70
N THR A 93 -2.64 9.88 -0.27
CA THR A 93 -1.26 9.37 -0.11
C THR A 93 -0.44 9.44 -1.40
N ASN A 94 0.84 9.78 -1.31
CA ASN A 94 1.76 9.77 -2.46
C ASN A 94 2.57 8.47 -2.56
N VAL A 95 2.30 7.48 -1.70
CA VAL A 95 3.02 6.20 -1.73
C VAL A 95 2.77 5.46 -3.05
N ILE A 96 1.55 5.58 -3.60
CA ILE A 96 1.20 5.16 -4.96
C ILE A 96 0.83 6.43 -5.72
N ILE A 97 1.50 6.66 -6.86
CA ILE A 97 1.32 7.85 -7.71
C ILE A 97 -0.02 7.79 -8.44
N GLU A 98 -0.44 6.59 -8.83
CA GLU A 98 -1.76 6.34 -9.39
C GLU A 98 -2.84 6.53 -8.30
N GLY A 99 -4.08 6.75 -8.75
CA GLY A 99 -5.23 6.78 -7.85
C GLY A 99 -5.38 5.43 -7.14
N ILE A 100 -5.79 5.45 -5.88
CA ILE A 100 -6.16 4.22 -5.17
C ILE A 100 -7.48 3.72 -5.79
N PRO A 101 -7.57 2.46 -6.27
CA PRO A 101 -8.83 1.92 -6.75
C PRO A 101 -9.92 1.96 -5.68
N GLU A 102 -11.16 2.18 -6.09
CA GLU A 102 -12.31 2.10 -5.17
C GLU A 102 -12.34 0.74 -4.47
N GLY A 103 -12.55 0.75 -3.15
CA GLY A 103 -12.61 -0.46 -2.32
C GLY A 103 -11.29 -0.92 -1.70
N VAL A 104 -10.17 -0.24 -1.94
CA VAL A 104 -8.90 -0.51 -1.26
C VAL A 104 -8.90 0.17 0.11
N GLY A 105 -8.97 -0.63 1.18
CA GLY A 105 -8.99 -0.14 2.57
C GLY A 105 -7.60 0.19 3.14
N ALA A 106 -6.56 -0.50 2.68
CA ALA A 106 -5.15 -0.29 3.00
C ALA A 106 -4.31 -1.00 1.92
N PHE A 107 -2.99 -0.82 1.94
CA PHE A 107 -2.11 -1.63 1.10
C PHE A 107 -0.70 -1.78 1.69
N ALA A 108 -0.10 -2.93 1.40
CA ALA A 108 1.32 -3.22 1.58
C ALA A 108 2.07 -3.11 0.25
N VAL A 109 3.11 -2.27 0.18
CA VAL A 109 3.95 -2.12 -1.02
C VAL A 109 5.14 -3.06 -0.95
N PRO A 110 5.25 -4.07 -1.84
CA PRO A 110 6.35 -5.04 -1.81
C PRO A 110 7.73 -4.40 -2.00
N ALA A 111 7.80 -3.28 -2.74
CA ALA A 111 9.07 -2.62 -3.03
C ALA A 111 9.71 -1.96 -1.80
N ARG A 112 8.93 -1.66 -0.75
CA ARG A 112 9.44 -0.97 0.44
C ARG A 112 9.06 -1.68 1.74
N ASN A 113 8.44 -2.85 1.65
CA ASN A 113 7.86 -3.60 2.78
C ASN A 113 7.14 -2.69 3.78
N ARG A 114 6.33 -1.79 3.23
CA ARG A 114 5.62 -0.74 3.97
C ARG A 114 4.13 -0.95 3.85
N MET A 115 3.42 -0.85 4.96
CA MET A 115 1.97 -0.79 4.99
C MET A 115 1.47 0.65 5.15
N VAL A 116 0.34 0.95 4.50
CA VAL A 116 -0.30 2.27 4.50
C VAL A 116 -1.79 2.08 4.75
N LEU A 117 -2.33 2.72 5.79
CA LEU A 117 -3.72 2.50 6.20
C LEU A 117 -4.35 3.72 6.88
N PRO A 118 -5.67 3.90 6.76
CA PRO A 118 -6.45 4.78 7.61
C PRO A 118 -6.82 4.10 8.94
N VAL A 119 -7.04 4.90 9.99
CA VAL A 119 -7.33 4.40 11.35
C VAL A 119 -8.74 4.71 11.84
N ASP A 120 -9.63 5.21 10.99
CA ASP A 120 -11.02 5.57 11.33
C ASP A 120 -12.01 4.40 11.36
N LEU A 121 -11.52 3.16 11.27
CA LEU A 121 -12.34 1.96 11.37
C LEU A 121 -12.66 1.55 12.82
N PRO A 122 -13.77 0.82 13.06
CA PRO A 122 -14.01 0.14 14.32
C PRO A 122 -12.85 -0.78 14.70
N ASP A 123 -12.56 -0.90 16.00
CA ASP A 123 -11.36 -1.59 16.50
C ASP A 123 -11.16 -3.01 15.95
N ALA A 124 -12.22 -3.81 15.92
CA ALA A 124 -12.16 -5.18 15.41
C ALA A 124 -11.86 -5.25 13.90
N GLU A 125 -12.31 -4.24 13.13
CA GLU A 125 -12.05 -4.13 11.71
C GLU A 125 -10.64 -3.61 11.45
N LEU A 126 -10.22 -2.59 12.21
CA LEU A 126 -8.85 -2.06 12.16
C LEU A 126 -7.81 -3.14 12.49
N GLN A 127 -8.05 -3.95 13.53
CA GLN A 127 -7.16 -5.06 13.88
C GLN A 127 -7.05 -6.08 12.75
N LYS A 128 -8.18 -6.47 12.15
CA LYS A 128 -8.19 -7.39 11.00
C LYS A 128 -7.48 -6.80 9.78
N LEU A 129 -7.67 -5.51 9.52
CA LEU A 129 -7.02 -4.81 8.42
C LEU A 129 -5.50 -4.77 8.60
N ILE A 130 -5.03 -4.40 9.79
CA ILE A 130 -3.59 -4.42 10.12
C ILE A 130 -3.02 -5.84 9.93
N GLN A 131 -3.72 -6.86 10.42
CA GLN A 131 -3.29 -8.25 10.25
C GLN A 131 -3.27 -8.66 8.77
N HIS A 132 -4.26 -8.26 7.97
CA HIS A 132 -4.33 -8.53 6.54
C HIS A 132 -3.12 -7.96 5.79
N GLU A 133 -2.83 -6.67 5.98
CA GLU A 133 -1.68 -6.04 5.33
C GLU A 133 -0.35 -6.62 5.81
N LEU A 134 -0.26 -6.98 7.09
CA LEU A 134 0.95 -7.58 7.65
C LEU A 134 1.22 -8.97 7.05
N VAL A 135 0.19 -9.77 6.75
CA VAL A 135 0.35 -11.03 6.01
C VAL A 135 1.03 -10.80 4.66
N HIS A 136 0.68 -9.73 3.94
CA HIS A 136 1.35 -9.39 2.68
C HIS A 136 2.83 -9.06 2.88
N ILE A 137 3.19 -8.33 3.95
CA ILE A 137 4.59 -8.04 4.28
C ILE A 137 5.37 -9.34 4.54
N PHE A 138 4.83 -10.25 5.35
CA PHE A 138 5.45 -11.56 5.58
C PHE A 138 5.61 -12.35 4.27
N GLN A 139 4.59 -12.35 3.40
CA GLN A 139 4.66 -12.99 2.09
C GLN A 139 5.81 -12.42 1.25
N TYR A 140 5.94 -11.09 1.18
CA TYR A 140 7.00 -10.44 0.41
C TYR A 140 8.39 -10.76 0.97
N GLU A 141 8.55 -10.75 2.29
CA GLU A 141 9.82 -11.08 2.95
C GLU A 141 10.20 -12.55 2.74
N ILE A 142 9.25 -13.48 2.88
CA ILE A 142 9.51 -14.91 2.66
C ILE A 142 9.86 -15.20 1.20
N LEU A 143 9.10 -14.64 0.25
CA LEU A 143 9.27 -14.96 -1.18
C LEU A 143 10.46 -14.23 -1.82
N PHE A 144 10.74 -13.00 -1.38
CA PHE A 144 11.71 -12.14 -2.05
C PHE A 144 12.85 -11.68 -1.15
N GLN A 145 12.88 -12.05 0.13
CA GLN A 145 13.91 -11.64 1.10
C GLN A 145 14.13 -10.11 1.13
N GLY A 146 13.05 -9.33 0.95
CA GLY A 146 13.11 -7.88 0.83
C GLY A 146 13.84 -7.36 -0.42
N LYS A 147 14.17 -8.22 -1.39
CA LYS A 147 14.91 -7.86 -2.62
C LYS A 147 14.01 -7.38 -3.77
N LEU A 148 12.70 -7.57 -3.70
CA LEU A 148 11.80 -7.13 -4.78
C LEU A 148 11.88 -5.62 -5.00
N GLY A 149 11.97 -4.84 -3.91
CA GLY A 149 12.22 -3.40 -3.99
C GLY A 149 13.53 -3.01 -4.62
N LYS A 150 14.62 -3.70 -4.23
CA LYS A 150 15.97 -3.44 -4.74
C LYS A 150 16.12 -3.78 -6.23
N ALA A 151 15.26 -4.64 -6.77
CA ALA A 151 15.26 -4.99 -8.18
C ALA A 151 14.43 -4.03 -9.05
N LEU A 152 13.55 -3.22 -8.44
CA LEU A 152 12.60 -2.34 -9.12
C LEU A 152 12.93 -0.84 -9.02
N THR A 153 14.00 -0.46 -8.31
CA THR A 153 14.50 0.92 -8.16
C THR A 153 15.98 0.99 -8.49
#